data_AF-A0A1Z5IXM8-F1
#
_entry.id   AF-A0A1Z5IXM8-F1
#
_cell.length_a   1.000
_cell.length_b   1.000
_cell.length_c   1.000
_cell.angle_alpha   90.00
_cell.angle_beta   90.00
_cell.angle_gamma   90.00
#
_symmetry.space_group_name_H-M   'P 1'
#
loop_
_entity.id
_entity.type
_entity.pdbx_description
1 polymer ?
#
loop_
_entity_poly.entity_id
_entity_poly.type
_entity_poly.pdbx_seq_one_letter_code
_entity_poly.pdbx_strand_id
1 'polypeptide(L)'
;MNLFGKKGLLYATATVASAALFFGVGQTKASAATNLSAVPHTFRGTWYENDGYNKEKYKISSKHMTFYQYSHGKYRKYGTYAISKKFKNGKWFAFKKHKNGWYSYSLMDANGDSPMKKTTVKIGSKKYVAILTNGGGQVGLMPKHQKYDLMLHHATKHHYQKTASTSGSRS
;
A
#
# COMPACT_ATOMS: atom_id res chain seq x y z
N MET A 1 9.18 -50.91 -47.45
CA MET A 1 9.58 -50.30 -46.16
C MET A 1 10.33 -49.01 -46.48
N ASN A 2 9.66 -47.86 -46.32
CA ASN A 2 10.15 -46.56 -46.80
C ASN A 2 11.22 -45.95 -45.90
N LEU A 3 12.37 -45.61 -46.50
CA LEU A 3 13.41 -44.75 -45.94
C LEU A 3 12.99 -43.28 -46.00
N PHE A 4 12.22 -42.80 -45.03
CA PHE A 4 12.05 -41.36 -44.78
C PHE A 4 11.83 -41.13 -43.29
N GLY A 5 12.90 -40.91 -42.52
CA GLY A 5 12.76 -40.71 -41.08
C GLY A 5 13.98 -40.20 -40.32
N LYS A 6 14.99 -39.61 -40.98
CA LYS A 6 16.22 -39.18 -40.30
C LYS A 6 16.80 -37.84 -40.78
N LYS A 7 15.99 -36.79 -40.96
CA LYS A 7 16.51 -35.40 -41.09
C LYS A 7 15.54 -34.32 -40.54
N GLY A 8 14.77 -34.63 -39.50
CA GLY A 8 13.77 -33.72 -38.93
C GLY A 8 13.91 -33.44 -37.43
N LEU A 9 15.05 -33.77 -36.81
CA LEU A 9 15.19 -33.71 -35.34
C LEU A 9 16.54 -33.14 -34.88
N LEU A 10 17.11 -32.18 -35.61
CA LEU A 10 18.36 -31.51 -35.21
C LEU A 10 18.30 -29.98 -35.25
N TYR A 11 17.16 -29.38 -35.60
CA TYR A 11 16.98 -27.92 -35.59
C TYR A 11 15.93 -27.42 -34.59
N ALA A 12 15.29 -28.30 -33.82
CA ALA A 12 14.27 -27.92 -32.83
C ALA A 12 14.81 -27.80 -31.39
N THR A 13 16.05 -28.24 -31.13
CA THR A 13 16.64 -28.24 -29.78
C THR A 13 17.57 -27.07 -29.49
N ALA A 14 17.98 -26.29 -30.51
CA ALA A 14 18.86 -25.14 -30.33
C ALA A 14 18.12 -23.80 -30.14
N THR A 15 16.83 -23.71 -30.48
CA THR A 15 16.03 -22.46 -30.36
C THR A 15 15.21 -22.37 -29.08
N VAL A 16 15.00 -23.49 -28.36
CA VAL A 16 14.25 -23.48 -27.11
C VAL A 16 15.14 -23.17 -25.89
N ALA A 17 16.46 -23.40 -26.00
CA ALA A 17 17.41 -23.07 -24.93
C ALA A 17 17.68 -21.56 -24.78
N SER A 18 17.58 -20.78 -25.85
CA SER A 18 17.81 -19.33 -25.81
C SER A 18 16.61 -18.52 -25.31
N ALA A 19 15.39 -19.08 -25.34
CA ALA A 19 14.21 -18.42 -24.78
C ALA A 19 14.17 -18.51 -23.25
N ALA A 20 14.68 -19.60 -22.66
CA ALA A 20 14.71 -19.78 -21.21
C ALA A 20 15.69 -18.83 -20.49
N LEU A 21 16.74 -18.36 -21.17
CA LEU A 21 17.69 -17.39 -20.61
C LEU A 21 17.20 -15.93 -20.70
N PHE A 22 16.21 -15.62 -21.55
CA PHE A 22 15.59 -14.29 -21.62
C PHE A 22 14.34 -14.14 -20.74
N PHE A 23 13.70 -15.23 -20.31
CA PHE A 23 12.66 -15.19 -19.27
C PHE A 23 13.22 -15.34 -17.85
N GLY A 24 14.53 -15.53 -17.70
CA GLY A 24 15.27 -15.39 -16.44
C GLY A 24 15.44 -13.94 -15.96
N VAL A 25 14.73 -12.97 -16.57
CA VAL A 25 14.63 -11.61 -16.06
C VAL A 25 13.94 -11.69 -14.71
N GLY A 26 14.77 -11.53 -13.67
CA GLY A 26 14.44 -11.74 -12.28
C GLY A 26 12.96 -11.56 -11.95
N GLN A 27 12.32 -12.67 -11.62
CA GLN A 27 11.33 -12.63 -10.54
C GLN A 27 12.06 -12.00 -9.36
N THR A 28 11.95 -10.68 -9.29
CA THR A 28 12.33 -9.89 -8.12
C THR A 28 11.56 -10.55 -7.01
N LYS A 29 12.26 -11.31 -6.16
CA LYS A 29 11.69 -12.00 -5.01
C LYS A 29 10.82 -10.97 -4.30
N ALA A 30 9.51 -11.09 -4.49
CA ALA A 30 8.54 -10.20 -3.95
C ALA A 30 8.66 -10.43 -2.44
N SER A 31 9.23 -9.43 -1.77
CA SER A 31 9.74 -9.61 -0.42
C SER A 31 8.59 -9.49 0.52
N ALA A 32 7.90 -10.59 0.77
CA ALA A 32 6.67 -10.70 1.54
C ALA A 32 6.52 -9.64 2.64
N ALA A 33 5.39 -8.92 2.62
CA ALA A 33 5.05 -7.90 3.59
C ALA A 33 5.07 -8.50 5.01
N THR A 34 5.57 -7.76 5.99
CA THR A 34 5.67 -8.24 7.38
C THR A 34 4.55 -7.66 8.24
N ASN A 35 3.66 -8.52 8.76
CA ASN A 35 2.65 -8.14 9.75
C ASN A 35 3.29 -7.70 11.08
N LEU A 36 2.98 -6.49 11.54
CA LEU A 36 3.48 -5.93 12.78
C LEU A 36 2.49 -6.16 13.93
N SER A 37 3.02 -6.32 15.14
CA SER A 37 2.21 -6.31 16.38
C SER A 37 2.03 -4.90 16.95
N ALA A 38 2.69 -3.89 16.40
CA ALA A 38 2.59 -2.51 16.84
C ALA A 38 2.80 -1.53 15.68
N VAL A 39 2.07 -0.41 15.69
CA VAL A 39 2.27 0.67 14.72
C VAL A 39 3.55 1.43 15.08
N PRO A 40 4.48 1.70 14.14
CA PRO A 40 5.68 2.48 14.38
C PRO A 40 5.36 3.92 14.83
N HIS A 41 6.24 4.52 15.65
CA HIS A 41 6.04 5.87 16.19
C HIS A 41 5.77 6.94 15.11
N THR A 42 6.40 6.79 13.94
CA THR A 42 6.28 7.71 12.80
C THR A 42 4.85 7.88 12.27
N PHE A 43 3.98 6.89 12.48
CA PHE A 43 2.58 6.90 12.05
C PHE A 43 1.60 7.14 13.21
N ARG A 44 2.07 7.17 14.46
CA ARG A 44 1.21 7.44 15.61
C ARG A 44 0.79 8.91 15.64
N GLY A 45 -0.28 9.20 16.37
CA GLY A 45 -0.84 10.53 16.54
C GLY A 45 -2.21 10.69 15.91
N THR A 46 -2.66 11.94 15.82
CA THR A 46 -3.92 12.28 15.14
C THR A 46 -3.61 12.73 13.72
N TRP A 47 -4.28 12.12 12.76
CA TRP A 47 -4.14 12.37 11.33
C TRP A 47 -5.49 12.72 10.74
N TYR A 48 -5.50 13.62 9.77
CA TYR A 48 -6.69 14.08 9.08
C TYR A 48 -6.47 13.88 7.59
N GLU A 49 -7.47 13.31 6.95
CA GLU A 49 -7.51 13.11 5.51
C GLU A 49 -8.69 13.88 4.93
N ASN A 50 -8.48 14.41 3.74
CA ASN A 50 -9.52 15.00 2.91
C ASN A 50 -9.21 14.54 1.49
N ASP A 51 -9.99 13.58 0.99
CA ASP A 51 -9.79 12.95 -0.33
C ASP A 51 -10.54 13.68 -1.46
N GLY A 52 -11.11 14.86 -1.16
CA GLY A 52 -11.94 15.65 -2.07
C GLY A 52 -13.44 15.36 -1.96
N TYR A 53 -13.84 14.19 -1.47
CA TYR A 53 -15.23 13.76 -1.33
C TYR A 53 -15.65 13.63 0.14
N ASN A 54 -14.75 13.09 0.96
CA ASN A 54 -14.92 12.79 2.36
C ASN A 54 -13.79 13.42 3.18
N LYS A 55 -14.08 13.66 4.45
CA LYS A 55 -13.08 14.04 5.44
C LYS A 55 -13.06 13.02 6.55
N GLU A 56 -11.87 12.55 6.86
CA GLU A 56 -11.65 11.51 7.85
C GLU A 56 -10.63 11.97 8.87
N LYS A 57 -10.73 11.41 10.07
CA LYS A 57 -9.77 11.61 11.14
C LYS A 57 -9.41 10.25 11.72
N TYR A 58 -8.12 10.06 11.92
CA TYR A 58 -7.52 8.84 12.44
C TYR A 58 -6.81 9.19 13.73
N LYS A 59 -7.09 8.46 14.81
CA LYS A 59 -6.25 8.46 16.02
C LYS A 59 -5.49 7.14 16.06
N ILE A 60 -4.20 7.20 15.78
CA ILE A 60 -3.33 6.03 15.62
C ILE A 60 -2.43 5.92 16.86
N SER A 61 -2.56 4.83 17.59
CA SER A 61 -1.70 4.46 18.72
C SER A 61 -0.86 3.24 18.37
N SER A 62 0.00 2.79 19.30
CA SER A 62 0.81 1.59 19.11
C SER A 62 -0.04 0.34 18.80
N LYS A 63 -1.22 0.21 19.40
CA LYS A 63 -2.04 -1.02 19.34
C LYS A 63 -3.44 -0.82 18.80
N HIS A 64 -3.90 0.43 18.69
CA HIS A 64 -5.26 0.76 18.30
C HIS A 64 -5.28 1.87 17.27
N MET A 65 -6.21 1.77 16.33
CA MET A 65 -6.54 2.84 15.40
C MET A 65 -8.03 3.16 15.53
N THR A 66 -8.35 4.43 15.77
CA THR A 66 -9.75 4.90 15.82
C THR A 66 -10.05 5.78 14.63
N PHE A 67 -11.11 5.42 13.91
CA PHE A 67 -11.59 6.12 12.73
C PHE A 67 -12.74 7.04 13.11
N TYR A 68 -12.75 8.22 12.49
CA TYR A 68 -13.82 9.18 12.61
C TYR A 68 -14.15 9.69 11.21
N GLN A 69 -15.44 9.74 10.90
CA GLN A 69 -15.92 10.32 9.66
C GLN A 69 -16.50 11.71 9.94
N TYR A 70 -16.20 12.67 9.09
CA TYR A 70 -16.80 13.98 9.16
C TYR A 70 -18.22 13.95 8.60
N SER A 71 -19.18 14.40 9.39
CA SER A 71 -20.59 14.44 9.00
C SER A 71 -21.30 15.52 9.80
N HIS A 72 -22.13 16.34 9.14
CA HIS A 72 -22.89 17.42 9.77
C HIS A 72 -22.01 18.37 10.61
N GLY A 73 -20.91 18.87 10.04
CA GLY A 73 -20.04 19.84 10.70
C GLY A 73 -19.08 19.27 11.76
N LYS A 74 -19.12 17.96 12.04
CA LYS A 74 -18.30 17.36 13.11
C LYS A 74 -17.76 15.98 12.76
N TYR A 75 -16.61 15.63 13.36
CA TYR A 75 -16.04 14.28 13.27
C TYR A 75 -16.73 13.33 14.27
N ARG A 76 -17.46 12.34 13.74
CA ARG A 76 -18.12 11.30 14.55
C ARG A 76 -17.27 10.03 14.56
N LYS A 77 -17.15 9.38 15.72
CA LYS A 77 -16.39 8.13 15.86
C LYS A 77 -17.11 7.02 15.09
N TYR A 78 -16.41 6.37 14.19
CA TYR A 78 -16.90 5.20 13.45
C TYR A 78 -16.54 3.89 14.18
N GLY A 79 -15.29 3.75 14.60
CA GLY A 79 -14.84 2.54 15.27
C GLY A 79 -13.42 2.62 15.79
N THR A 80 -13.11 1.79 16.76
CA THR A 80 -11.74 1.55 17.24
C THR A 80 -11.38 0.11 16.92
N TYR A 81 -10.23 -0.09 16.29
CA TYR A 81 -9.73 -1.36 15.81
C TYR A 81 -8.41 -1.68 16.51
N ALA A 82 -8.26 -2.92 16.98
CA ALA A 82 -7.02 -3.38 17.58
C ALA A 82 -6.09 -3.99 16.52
N ILE A 83 -4.79 -3.76 16.64
CA ILE A 83 -3.82 -4.37 15.74
C ILE A 83 -3.78 -5.88 15.94
N SER A 84 -3.72 -6.64 14.85
CA SER A 84 -3.52 -8.08 14.88
C SER A 84 -2.62 -8.53 13.75
N LYS A 85 -1.81 -9.56 14.01
CA LYS A 85 -0.98 -10.23 12.99
C LYS A 85 -1.76 -11.30 12.21
N LYS A 86 -2.92 -11.71 12.71
CA LYS A 86 -3.77 -12.78 12.18
C LYS A 86 -5.21 -12.30 12.10
N PHE A 87 -5.99 -12.93 11.24
CA PHE A 87 -7.43 -12.77 11.23
C PHE A 87 -8.02 -13.02 12.62
N LYS A 88 -8.99 -12.18 13.01
CA LYS A 88 -9.74 -12.30 14.26
C LYS A 88 -11.21 -11.96 14.02
N ASN A 89 -12.08 -12.54 14.84
CA ASN A 89 -13.46 -12.07 14.92
C ASN A 89 -13.48 -10.69 15.61
N GLY A 90 -14.34 -9.78 15.14
CA GLY A 90 -14.49 -8.43 15.69
C GLY A 90 -13.64 -7.34 15.02
N LYS A 91 -13.47 -6.19 15.70
CA LYS A 91 -12.81 -5.00 15.14
C LYS A 91 -11.29 -5.07 15.28
N TRP A 92 -10.61 -5.47 14.20
CA TRP A 92 -9.15 -5.49 14.15
C TRP A 92 -8.60 -4.90 12.84
N PHE A 93 -7.31 -4.58 12.83
CA PHE A 93 -6.60 -4.19 11.62
C PHE A 93 -5.23 -4.88 11.53
N ALA A 94 -4.83 -5.24 10.32
CA ALA A 94 -3.45 -5.60 10.01
C ALA A 94 -2.64 -4.33 9.77
N PHE A 95 -1.39 -4.30 10.22
CA PHE A 95 -0.43 -3.27 9.82
C PHE A 95 0.82 -3.96 9.28
N LYS A 96 1.12 -3.73 8.00
CA LYS A 96 2.14 -4.47 7.26
C LYS A 96 3.29 -3.52 6.93
N LYS A 97 4.53 -3.96 7.18
CA LYS A 97 5.74 -3.28 6.70
C LYS A 97 6.13 -3.86 5.35
N HIS A 98 6.39 -2.99 4.39
CA HIS A 98 6.91 -3.32 3.07
C HIS A 98 8.34 -2.77 2.90
N LYS A 99 8.85 -2.79 1.67
CA LYS A 99 10.17 -2.26 1.31
C LYS A 99 10.15 -0.73 1.19
N ASN A 100 11.34 -0.11 1.18
CA ASN A 100 11.52 1.32 0.88
C ASN A 100 10.68 2.29 1.75
N GLY A 101 10.45 1.92 3.01
CA GLY A 101 9.69 2.72 3.98
C GLY A 101 8.18 2.76 3.73
N TRP A 102 7.66 1.89 2.87
CA TRP A 102 6.23 1.69 2.69
C TRP A 102 5.66 0.79 3.78
N TYR A 103 4.43 1.09 4.13
CA TYR A 103 3.58 0.33 5.04
C TYR A 103 2.20 0.22 4.41
N SER A 104 1.37 -0.66 4.94
CA SER A 104 -0.06 -0.63 4.67
C SER A 104 -0.84 -0.98 5.91
N TYR A 105 -2.12 -0.63 5.90
CA TYR A 105 -3.09 -1.15 6.86
C TYR A 105 -4.28 -1.74 6.13
N SER A 106 -4.90 -2.77 6.71
CA SER A 106 -6.16 -3.31 6.23
C SER A 106 -7.08 -3.55 7.41
N LEU A 107 -8.31 -3.05 7.29
CA LEU A 107 -9.37 -3.34 8.26
C LEU A 107 -9.90 -4.74 8.00
N MET A 108 -9.86 -5.57 9.04
CA MET A 108 -10.40 -6.94 9.01
C MET A 108 -9.82 -7.85 7.91
N ASP A 109 -8.65 -7.52 7.34
CA ASP A 109 -8.01 -8.14 6.14
C ASP A 109 -8.84 -8.12 4.85
N ALA A 110 -10.08 -7.63 4.87
CA ALA A 110 -11.02 -7.77 3.77
C ALA A 110 -11.01 -6.59 2.78
N ASN A 111 -10.58 -5.41 3.23
CA ASN A 111 -10.83 -4.14 2.50
C ASN A 111 -9.68 -3.67 1.62
N GLY A 112 -8.77 -4.56 1.23
CA GLY A 112 -7.54 -4.17 0.55
C GLY A 112 -6.56 -3.43 1.47
N ASP A 113 -5.27 -3.54 1.17
CA ASP A 113 -4.22 -2.91 1.94
C ASP A 113 -4.04 -1.44 1.51
N SER A 114 -4.51 -0.50 2.32
CA SER A 114 -4.32 0.94 2.09
C SER A 114 -2.85 1.31 2.32
N PRO A 115 -2.14 1.84 1.32
CA PRO A 115 -0.72 2.13 1.43
C PRO A 115 -0.48 3.33 2.35
N MET A 116 0.67 3.33 3.02
CA MET A 116 1.11 4.39 3.91
C MET A 116 2.61 4.62 3.75
N LYS A 117 3.01 5.86 3.54
CA LYS A 117 4.42 6.25 3.60
C LYS A 117 4.60 7.66 4.15
N LYS A 118 5.46 7.79 5.15
CA LYS A 118 5.80 9.09 5.74
C LYS A 118 6.49 9.97 4.70
N THR A 119 6.12 11.24 4.66
CA THR A 119 6.76 12.23 3.80
C THR A 119 6.77 13.61 4.45
N THR A 120 7.50 14.53 3.84
CA THR A 120 7.40 15.96 4.11
C THR A 120 6.93 16.65 2.84
N VAL A 121 6.00 17.59 2.99
CA VAL A 121 5.41 18.36 1.89
C VAL A 121 5.49 19.85 2.21
N LYS A 122 5.63 20.68 1.18
CA LYS A 122 5.53 22.14 1.32
C LYS A 122 4.12 22.53 0.86
N ILE A 123 3.36 23.17 1.74
CA ILE A 123 2.03 23.71 1.44
C ILE A 123 2.11 25.22 1.68
N GLY A 124 1.99 26.01 0.61
CA GLY A 124 2.34 27.43 0.64
C GLY A 124 3.82 27.63 1.00
N SER A 125 4.10 28.48 1.99
CA SER A 125 5.46 28.74 2.49
C SER A 125 5.93 27.77 3.59
N LYS A 126 5.04 26.92 4.12
CA LYS A 126 5.30 26.08 5.30
C LYS A 126 5.56 24.62 4.91
N LYS A 127 6.48 23.96 5.63
CA LYS A 127 6.75 22.52 5.52
C LYS A 127 5.91 21.78 6.55
N TYR A 128 5.28 20.68 6.12
CA TYR A 128 4.45 19.83 6.94
C TYR A 128 4.88 18.37 6.81
N VAL A 129 4.79 17.67 7.93
CA VAL A 129 4.91 16.23 7.96
C VAL A 129 3.57 15.61 7.57
N ALA A 130 3.58 14.70 6.62
CA ALA A 130 2.38 14.06 6.07
C ALA A 130 2.55 12.54 5.95
N ILE A 131 1.45 11.83 5.76
CA ILE A 131 1.45 10.44 5.30
C ILE A 131 0.82 10.41 3.91
N LEU A 132 1.54 9.82 2.96
CA LEU A 132 1.00 9.42 1.67
C LEU A 132 0.05 8.25 1.90
N THR A 133 -1.19 8.37 1.44
CA THR A 133 -2.18 7.30 1.50
C THR A 133 -3.05 7.30 0.25
N ASN A 134 -3.87 6.27 0.09
CA ASN A 134 -4.89 6.22 -0.95
C ASN A 134 -6.07 5.44 -0.35
N GLY A 135 -7.19 6.14 -0.14
CA GLY A 135 -8.37 5.61 0.54
C GLY A 135 -9.05 4.41 -0.16
N GLY A 136 -8.67 4.08 -1.40
CA GLY A 136 -9.38 3.10 -2.22
C GLY A 136 -8.85 1.66 -2.21
N GLY A 137 -7.75 1.35 -1.51
CA GLY A 137 -7.02 0.10 -1.79
C GLY A 137 -6.58 0.02 -3.27
N GLN A 138 -5.87 -1.03 -3.66
CA GLN A 138 -5.45 -1.17 -5.08
C GLN A 138 -5.56 -2.62 -5.53
N VAL A 139 -5.99 -2.85 -6.76
CA VAL A 139 -5.99 -4.17 -7.39
C VAL A 139 -5.33 -4.05 -8.76
N GLY A 140 -4.46 -5.00 -9.13
CA GLY A 140 -3.76 -5.01 -10.43
C GLY A 140 -2.32 -4.47 -10.43
N LEU A 141 -1.77 -4.29 -11.64
CA LEU A 141 -0.41 -3.79 -11.91
C LEU A 141 -0.29 -2.33 -11.49
N MET A 142 0.60 -2.02 -10.53
CA MET A 142 0.82 -0.64 -10.10
C MET A 142 1.70 0.13 -11.10
N PRO A 143 1.34 1.36 -11.47
CA PRO A 143 2.23 2.22 -12.25
C PRO A 143 3.50 2.54 -11.45
N LYS A 144 4.62 2.91 -12.10
CA LYS A 144 5.87 3.27 -11.40
C LYS A 144 5.71 4.43 -10.39
N HIS A 145 4.76 5.32 -10.67
CA HIS A 145 4.42 6.47 -9.85
C HIS A 145 2.90 6.62 -9.77
N GLN A 146 2.41 7.11 -8.64
CA GLN A 146 0.99 7.34 -8.42
C GLN A 146 0.77 8.57 -7.55
N LYS A 147 -0.36 9.25 -7.73
CA LYS A 147 -0.84 10.30 -6.84
C LYS A 147 -1.43 9.68 -5.57
N TYR A 148 -0.94 10.12 -4.42
CA TYR A 148 -1.43 9.74 -3.10
C TYR A 148 -2.03 10.95 -2.41
N ASP A 149 -3.11 10.71 -1.69
CA ASP A 149 -3.71 11.66 -0.76
C ASP A 149 -2.77 11.89 0.43
N LEU A 150 -2.86 13.07 1.02
CA LEU A 150 -2.04 13.45 2.16
C LEU A 150 -2.87 13.44 3.43
N MET A 151 -2.50 12.55 4.36
CA MET A 151 -2.93 12.71 5.75
C MET A 151 -2.00 13.72 6.45
N LEU A 152 -2.59 14.70 7.13
CA LEU A 152 -1.89 15.77 7.85
C LEU A 152 -2.23 15.75 9.35
N HIS A 153 -1.39 16.36 10.19
CA HIS A 153 -1.66 16.46 11.63
C HIS A 153 -2.75 17.49 11.99
N HIS A 154 -3.32 18.18 11.01
CA HIS A 154 -4.38 19.17 11.18
C HIS A 154 -5.42 18.98 10.08
N ALA A 155 -6.69 19.28 10.39
CA ALA A 155 -7.77 19.22 9.41
C ALA A 155 -7.58 20.29 8.33
N THR A 156 -7.80 19.93 7.07
CA THR A 156 -7.71 20.85 5.93
C THR A 156 -9.05 20.96 5.20
N LYS A 157 -9.31 22.15 4.65
CA LYS A 157 -10.44 22.35 3.72
C LYS A 157 -10.11 21.86 2.31
N HIS A 158 -8.84 21.91 1.94
CA HIS A 158 -8.35 21.48 0.62
C HIS A 158 -7.91 20.03 0.65
N HIS A 159 -8.18 19.35 -0.45
CA HIS A 159 -7.60 18.05 -0.80
C HIS A 159 -6.18 18.26 -1.30
N TYR A 160 -5.21 17.62 -0.65
CA TYR A 160 -3.81 17.68 -1.06
C TYR A 160 -3.35 16.30 -1.51
N GLN A 161 -2.65 16.28 -2.63
CA GLN A 161 -2.08 15.07 -3.20
C GLN A 161 -0.61 15.25 -3.54
N LYS A 162 0.12 14.14 -3.57
CA LYS A 162 1.52 14.11 -4.02
C LYS A 162 1.79 12.85 -4.83
N THR A 163 2.45 13.04 -5.98
CA THR A 163 2.95 11.91 -6.77
C THR A 163 4.17 11.29 -6.07
N ALA A 164 4.18 9.97 -5.90
CA ALA A 164 5.30 9.22 -5.35
C ALA A 164 5.50 7.90 -6.08
N SER A 165 6.73 7.38 -6.03
CA SER A 165 7.04 6.06 -6.60
C SER A 165 6.35 4.95 -5.81
N THR A 166 5.78 4.00 -6.53
CA THR A 166 5.15 2.78 -5.99
C THR A 166 6.17 1.70 -5.63
N SER A 167 7.46 1.92 -5.90
CA SER A 167 8.51 0.94 -5.64
C SER A 167 8.55 0.54 -4.16
N GLY A 168 8.31 -0.74 -3.89
CA GLY A 168 8.26 -1.33 -2.55
C GLY A 168 6.95 -1.14 -1.79
N SER A 169 5.91 -0.56 -2.41
CA SER A 169 4.57 -0.44 -1.80
C SER A 169 3.78 -1.75 -1.75
N ARG A 170 4.24 -2.76 -2.49
CA ARG A 170 3.76 -4.14 -2.46
C ARG A 170 4.92 -5.13 -2.48
N SER A 171 4.61 -6.29 -1.93
CA SER A 171 5.45 -7.45 -1.73
C SER A 171 4.66 -8.70 -2.00
#